data_AF-A0A0W8JCI5-F1
#
_entry.id   AF-A0A0W8JCI5-F1
#
_cell.length_a   1.000
_cell.length_b   1.000
_cell.length_c   1.000
_cell.angle_alpha   90.00
_cell.angle_beta   90.00
_cell.angle_gamma   90.00
#
_symmetry.space_group_name_H-M   'P 1'
#
loop_
_entity.id
_entity.type
_entity.pdbx_description
1 polymer ?
#
loop_
_entity_poly.entity_id
_entity_poly.type
_entity_poly.pdbx_seq_one_letter_code
_entity_poly.pdbx_strand_id
1 'polypeptide(L)'
;MKLKNTISIALCAAASFTSVSAFAVNKDAIAAQLASQLHNSGHLNQQIIQIERSHTPIRVNTFLAPQSMLAHQSIDETTEMWLFLPSDRALDDDMTDLVVAYPPSGDEDSWTKVVGYTLSGDKVSLAVDQEPNVPVLVVDDNGYYAMKESVKKLNTLLQENGLQAKTSHTPHFSAQANEATGFDATKLTKVNVNNVREPWIKGAAEVYSVVTGVLSGNEPQIIAVEMPYLDYKETNYYPNQIVINWSEYDYRVVDMLMYEHDSGTNYKTLVQALVAAVGEAGSLAGWPPSSAIAEITNRVIAAMPDSVFVDDDDFVDACYTLERGKSYTDFHCSADNAVISMEPFFVEPN
;
A
#
# COMPACT_ATOMS: atom_id res chain seq x y z
N MET A 1 -14.41 62.40 29.69
CA MET A 1 -14.92 61.84 30.96
C MET A 1 -16.07 60.90 30.63
N LYS A 2 -15.94 59.63 31.05
CA LYS A 2 -16.91 58.49 31.01
C LYS A 2 -17.09 57.66 29.72
N LEU A 3 -16.87 56.35 29.93
CA LEU A 3 -17.09 55.14 29.12
C LEU A 3 -18.54 54.92 28.66
N LYS A 4 -18.72 54.18 27.55
CA LYS A 4 -19.39 52.84 27.45
C LYS A 4 -19.59 52.47 25.96
N ASN A 5 -18.95 51.42 25.44
CA ASN A 5 -19.34 50.00 25.40
C ASN A 5 -20.45 49.65 24.36
N THR A 6 -20.04 49.08 23.21
CA THR A 6 -20.86 48.26 22.30
C THR A 6 -19.91 47.40 21.45
N ILE A 7 -19.50 46.22 21.94
CA ILE A 7 -19.99 44.88 21.52
C ILE A 7 -19.98 44.70 19.99
N SER A 8 -18.84 44.24 19.46
CA SER A 8 -18.79 43.54 18.17
C SER A 8 -19.00 42.05 18.43
N ILE A 9 -20.10 41.52 17.90
CA ILE A 9 -20.41 40.09 17.91
C ILE A 9 -19.47 39.42 16.89
N ALA A 10 -18.45 38.71 17.38
CA ALA A 10 -17.70 37.75 16.58
C ALA A 10 -18.57 36.50 16.44
N LEU A 11 -19.10 36.26 15.25
CA LEU A 11 -19.79 35.03 14.89
C LEU A 11 -18.73 33.94 14.69
N CYS A 12 -18.41 33.20 15.76
CA CYS A 12 -17.71 31.93 15.64
C CYS A 12 -18.64 30.92 14.95
N ALA A 13 -18.52 30.78 13.64
CA ALA A 13 -18.96 29.58 12.94
C ALA A 13 -17.93 28.48 13.23
N ALA A 14 -18.10 27.79 14.37
CA ALA A 14 -17.49 26.49 14.55
C ALA A 14 -18.15 25.54 13.54
N ALA A 15 -17.49 25.33 12.41
CA ALA A 15 -17.81 24.21 11.54
C ALA A 15 -17.44 22.94 12.33
N SER A 16 -18.42 22.37 13.00
CA SER A 16 -18.35 21.01 13.51
C SER A 16 -18.09 20.10 12.32
N PHE A 17 -16.85 19.66 12.16
CA PHE A 17 -16.50 18.52 11.32
C PHE A 17 -17.20 17.30 11.93
N THR A 18 -18.42 17.03 11.50
CA THR A 18 -18.98 15.69 11.61
C THR A 18 -18.23 14.86 10.59
N SER A 19 -17.17 14.18 11.03
CA SER A 19 -16.61 13.05 10.30
C SER A 19 -17.78 12.09 10.07
N VAL A 20 -18.16 11.92 8.81
CA VAL A 20 -18.94 10.75 8.41
C VAL A 20 -17.97 9.60 8.64
N SER A 21 -18.03 9.02 9.83
CA SER A 21 -17.30 7.79 10.12
C SER A 21 -17.93 6.76 9.21
N ALA A 22 -17.19 6.30 8.19
CA ALA A 22 -17.52 5.03 7.57
C ALA A 22 -17.71 4.03 8.73
N PHE A 23 -18.78 3.26 8.72
CA PHE A 23 -18.98 2.24 9.75
C PHE A 23 -17.76 1.32 9.70
N ALA A 24 -16.94 1.32 10.75
CA ALA A 24 -15.77 0.46 10.82
C ALA A 24 -16.20 -1.00 10.61
N VAL A 25 -15.43 -1.74 9.81
CA VAL A 25 -15.69 -3.15 9.54
C VAL A 25 -15.66 -3.91 10.87
N ASN A 26 -16.71 -4.68 11.16
CA ASN A 26 -16.77 -5.45 12.40
C ASN A 26 -16.06 -6.80 12.22
N LYS A 27 -14.73 -6.79 12.26
CA LYS A 27 -13.88 -7.99 12.08
C LYS A 27 -14.22 -9.11 13.09
N ASP A 28 -14.60 -8.78 14.34
CA ASP A 28 -15.03 -9.74 15.36
C ASP A 28 -16.28 -10.53 14.93
N ALA A 29 -17.30 -9.82 14.44
CA ALA A 29 -18.53 -10.45 13.95
C ALA A 29 -18.29 -11.27 12.67
N ILE A 30 -17.44 -10.79 11.77
CA ILE A 30 -17.08 -11.49 10.53
C ILE A 30 -16.33 -12.79 10.85
N ALA A 31 -15.32 -12.75 11.73
CA ALA A 31 -14.55 -13.92 12.13
C ALA A 31 -15.43 -15.00 12.80
N ALA A 32 -16.31 -14.60 13.72
CA ALA A 32 -17.26 -15.51 14.35
C ALA A 32 -18.20 -16.18 13.33
N GLN A 33 -18.69 -15.41 12.35
CA GLN A 33 -19.58 -15.91 11.31
C GLN A 33 -18.85 -16.89 10.37
N LEU A 34 -17.63 -16.56 9.95
CA LEU A 34 -16.80 -17.42 9.12
C LEU A 34 -16.50 -18.76 9.82
N ALA A 35 -16.13 -18.71 11.10
CA ALA A 35 -15.90 -19.93 11.89
C ALA A 35 -17.15 -20.83 11.92
N SER A 36 -18.33 -20.23 12.17
CA SER A 36 -19.59 -20.96 12.18
C SER A 36 -19.95 -21.57 10.81
N GLN A 37 -19.68 -20.85 9.70
CA GLN A 37 -19.94 -21.38 8.36
C GLN A 37 -19.00 -22.53 7.99
N LEU A 38 -17.72 -22.38 8.29
CA LEU A 38 -16.72 -23.41 8.05
C LEU A 38 -17.00 -24.67 8.88
N HIS A 39 -17.46 -24.52 10.13
CA HIS A 39 -17.88 -25.64 10.96
C HIS A 39 -19.02 -26.46 10.36
N ASN A 40 -19.97 -25.79 9.72
CA ASN A 40 -21.11 -26.43 9.07
C ASN A 40 -20.79 -26.95 7.66
N SER A 41 -19.57 -26.74 7.16
CA SER A 41 -19.16 -27.16 5.83
C SER A 41 -18.83 -28.65 5.78
N GLY A 42 -19.51 -29.39 4.92
CA GLY A 42 -19.12 -30.77 4.57
C GLY A 42 -17.84 -30.87 3.75
N HIS A 43 -17.22 -29.74 3.39
CA HIS A 43 -16.11 -29.62 2.44
C HIS A 43 -15.00 -28.70 2.95
N LEU A 44 -14.80 -28.60 4.27
CA LEU A 44 -13.84 -27.70 4.92
C LEU A 44 -12.47 -27.66 4.22
N ASN A 45 -11.77 -28.80 4.15
CA ASN A 45 -10.43 -28.87 3.54
C ASN A 45 -10.42 -28.39 2.08
N GLN A 46 -11.49 -28.70 1.31
CA GLN A 46 -11.57 -28.24 -0.08
C GLN A 46 -11.72 -26.72 -0.15
N GLN A 47 -12.48 -26.10 0.75
CA GLN A 47 -12.60 -24.64 0.82
C GLN A 47 -11.28 -23.98 1.22
N ILE A 48 -10.56 -24.54 2.20
CA ILE A 48 -9.25 -24.04 2.63
C ILE A 48 -8.21 -24.15 1.51
N ILE A 49 -8.19 -25.26 0.76
CA ILE A 49 -7.32 -25.41 -0.42
C ILE A 49 -7.62 -24.36 -1.50
N GLN A 50 -8.89 -23.95 -1.69
CA GLN A 50 -9.21 -22.88 -2.64
C GLN A 50 -8.69 -21.53 -2.16
N ILE A 51 -8.65 -21.29 -0.84
CA ILE A 51 -8.12 -20.05 -0.26
C ILE A 51 -6.61 -19.97 -0.51
N GLU A 52 -5.84 -21.01 -0.16
CA GLU A 52 -4.38 -20.98 -0.32
C GLU A 52 -3.94 -20.79 -1.79
N ARG A 53 -4.62 -21.44 -2.75
CA ARG A 53 -4.19 -21.42 -4.16
C ARG A 53 -4.34 -20.07 -4.86
N SER A 54 -5.02 -19.11 -4.23
CA SER A 54 -5.35 -17.84 -4.86
C SER A 54 -4.16 -16.92 -5.11
N HIS A 55 -2.98 -17.18 -4.51
CA HIS A 55 -1.75 -16.34 -4.56
C HIS A 55 -1.95 -14.85 -4.19
N THR A 56 -3.19 -14.44 -3.91
CA THR A 56 -3.65 -13.09 -3.60
C THR A 56 -4.79 -13.26 -2.61
N PRO A 57 -4.91 -12.43 -1.56
CA PRO A 57 -5.98 -12.55 -0.59
C PRO A 57 -7.37 -12.63 -1.24
N ILE A 58 -8.24 -13.49 -0.68
CA ILE A 58 -9.60 -13.66 -1.18
C ILE A 58 -10.50 -12.64 -0.52
N ARG A 59 -11.31 -11.91 -1.30
CA ARG A 59 -12.32 -11.02 -0.71
C ARG A 59 -13.36 -11.81 0.06
N VAL A 60 -13.62 -11.40 1.30
CA VAL A 60 -14.57 -12.06 2.21
C VAL A 60 -15.97 -12.12 1.59
N ASN A 61 -16.38 -11.02 0.94
CA ASN A 61 -17.68 -10.94 0.28
C ASN A 61 -17.87 -12.01 -0.81
N THR A 62 -16.81 -12.42 -1.51
CA THR A 62 -16.85 -13.39 -2.59
C THR A 62 -17.01 -14.80 -2.03
N PHE A 63 -16.36 -15.08 -0.90
CA PHE A 63 -16.49 -16.34 -0.19
C PHE A 63 -17.86 -16.50 0.49
N LEU A 64 -18.40 -15.41 1.07
CA LEU A 64 -19.66 -15.41 1.82
C LEU A 64 -20.92 -15.23 0.95
N ALA A 65 -20.80 -14.66 -0.26
CA ALA A 65 -21.94 -14.38 -1.16
C ALA A 65 -22.84 -15.59 -1.46
N PRO A 66 -22.35 -16.84 -1.57
CA PRO A 66 -23.23 -17.98 -1.84
C PRO A 66 -24.21 -18.31 -0.70
N GLN A 67 -24.01 -17.81 0.53
CA GLN A 67 -24.76 -18.28 1.72
C GLN A 67 -25.05 -17.22 2.81
N SER A 68 -24.81 -15.93 2.61
CA SER A 68 -24.89 -14.93 3.69
C SER A 68 -26.27 -14.23 3.86
N MET A 69 -26.74 -14.23 5.11
CA MET A 69 -27.81 -13.40 5.70
C MET A 69 -27.25 -12.16 6.43
N LEU A 70 -25.95 -11.88 6.32
CA LEU A 70 -25.40 -10.59 6.74
C LEU A 70 -25.95 -9.55 5.77
N ALA A 71 -26.48 -8.44 6.29
CA ALA A 71 -26.75 -7.30 5.42
C ALA A 71 -25.43 -6.97 4.72
N HIS A 72 -25.44 -6.94 3.38
CA HIS A 72 -24.34 -6.51 2.50
C HIS A 72 -23.64 -5.20 2.95
N GLN A 73 -24.22 -4.49 3.91
CA GLN A 73 -23.76 -3.24 4.50
C GLN A 73 -22.69 -3.39 5.61
N SER A 74 -22.19 -4.60 5.92
CA SER A 74 -21.25 -4.83 7.04
C SER A 74 -19.86 -5.36 6.66
N ILE A 75 -19.62 -5.64 5.37
CA ILE A 75 -18.35 -6.13 4.84
C ILE A 75 -17.92 -5.17 3.73
N ASP A 76 -16.75 -4.58 3.87
CA ASP A 76 -16.22 -3.66 2.86
C ASP A 76 -15.73 -4.44 1.63
N GLU A 77 -15.66 -3.78 0.48
CA GLU A 77 -15.09 -4.36 -0.74
C GLU A 77 -13.60 -4.71 -0.55
N THR A 78 -12.88 -4.03 0.34
CA THR A 78 -11.48 -4.30 0.67
C THR A 78 -11.30 -5.42 1.70
N THR A 79 -12.37 -5.86 2.39
CA THR A 79 -12.24 -6.92 3.40
C THR A 79 -11.84 -8.24 2.74
N GLU A 80 -10.71 -8.77 3.17
CA GLU A 80 -10.06 -9.95 2.62
C GLU A 80 -9.75 -11.00 3.69
N MET A 81 -9.34 -12.16 3.22
CA MET A 81 -8.90 -13.26 4.05
C MET A 81 -7.74 -14.02 3.40
N TRP A 82 -6.87 -14.55 4.25
CA TRP A 82 -5.79 -15.44 3.87
C TRP A 82 -5.56 -16.51 4.94
N LEU A 83 -4.85 -17.56 4.56
CA LEU A 83 -4.53 -18.68 5.45
C LEU A 83 -3.09 -18.55 5.93
N PHE A 84 -2.92 -18.41 7.24
CA PHE A 84 -1.67 -18.78 7.89
C PHE A 84 -1.66 -20.30 8.11
N LEU A 85 -0.67 -20.98 7.56
CA LEU A 85 -0.46 -22.41 7.73
C LEU A 85 0.88 -22.66 8.46
N PRO A 86 0.88 -23.32 9.63
CA PRO A 86 2.11 -23.68 10.31
C PRO A 86 3.05 -24.47 9.40
N SER A 87 4.36 -24.23 9.51
CA SER A 87 5.37 -24.83 8.62
C SER A 87 5.42 -26.36 8.62
N ASP A 88 4.91 -27.00 9.67
CA ASP A 88 4.83 -28.46 9.82
C ASP A 88 3.48 -29.06 9.38
N ARG A 89 2.57 -28.24 8.84
CA ARG A 89 1.23 -28.64 8.43
C ARG A 89 1.04 -28.62 6.92
N ALA A 90 0.36 -29.63 6.39
CA ALA A 90 -0.03 -29.72 4.99
C ALA A 90 -1.49 -29.32 4.77
N LEU A 91 -1.83 -28.87 3.56
CA LEU A 91 -3.20 -28.46 3.21
C LEU A 91 -4.23 -29.60 3.21
N ASP A 92 -3.77 -30.84 3.07
CA ASP A 92 -4.59 -32.04 3.11
C ASP A 92 -4.74 -32.65 4.52
N ASP A 93 -4.04 -32.11 5.52
CA ASP A 93 -4.22 -32.49 6.92
C ASP A 93 -5.63 -32.13 7.42
N ASP A 94 -6.04 -32.74 8.54
CA ASP A 94 -7.27 -32.36 9.23
C ASP A 94 -7.26 -30.85 9.54
N MET A 95 -8.36 -30.13 9.30
CA MET A 95 -8.47 -28.69 9.54
C MET A 95 -9.49 -28.37 10.66
N THR A 96 -9.90 -29.37 11.44
CA THR A 96 -10.93 -29.20 12.48
C THR A 96 -10.53 -28.30 13.64
N ASP A 97 -9.23 -28.06 13.83
CA ASP A 97 -8.65 -27.14 14.82
C ASP A 97 -8.37 -25.73 14.25
N LEU A 98 -8.79 -25.45 13.01
CA LEU A 98 -8.70 -24.12 12.40
C LEU A 98 -9.30 -23.04 13.31
N VAL A 99 -8.56 -21.94 13.44
CA VAL A 99 -9.00 -20.73 14.10
C VAL A 99 -9.27 -19.65 13.05
N VAL A 100 -10.36 -18.91 13.19
CA VAL A 100 -10.59 -17.69 12.40
C VAL A 100 -10.25 -16.48 13.27
N ALA A 101 -9.28 -15.67 12.86
CA ALA A 101 -8.77 -14.54 13.62
C ALA A 101 -8.73 -13.27 12.78
N TYR A 102 -8.39 -12.14 13.40
CA TYR A 102 -8.26 -10.85 12.73
C TYR A 102 -7.22 -9.99 13.46
N PRO A 103 -6.46 -9.13 12.74
CA PRO A 103 -5.54 -8.20 13.39
C PRO A 103 -6.27 -7.28 14.38
N PRO A 104 -5.73 -7.03 15.58
CA PRO A 104 -6.27 -6.03 16.50
C PRO A 104 -6.32 -4.64 15.85
N SER A 105 -7.10 -3.73 16.43
CA SER A 105 -7.12 -2.33 15.98
C SER A 105 -6.13 -1.48 16.79
N GLY A 106 -5.59 -0.43 16.17
CA GLY A 106 -4.65 0.49 16.80
C GLY A 106 -3.20 0.03 16.71
N ASP A 107 -2.30 0.73 17.40
CA ASP A 107 -0.84 0.57 17.34
C ASP A 107 -0.35 -0.88 17.51
N GLU A 108 0.32 -1.41 16.48
CA GLU A 108 0.82 -2.79 16.42
C GLU A 108 1.86 -3.12 17.47
N ASP A 109 2.69 -2.15 17.86
CA ASP A 109 3.70 -2.32 18.92
C ASP A 109 3.05 -2.60 20.29
N SER A 110 1.78 -2.24 20.45
CA SER A 110 1.01 -2.48 21.66
C SER A 110 0.35 -3.88 21.69
N TRP A 111 0.33 -4.59 20.56
CA TRP A 111 -0.37 -5.86 20.45
C TRP A 111 0.40 -6.96 21.18
N THR A 112 -0.29 -7.60 22.11
CA THR A 112 0.25 -8.78 22.81
C THR A 112 -0.54 -10.05 22.51
N LYS A 113 -1.78 -9.89 22.03
CA LYS A 113 -2.74 -10.97 21.83
C LYS A 113 -3.64 -10.69 20.64
N VAL A 114 -3.88 -11.73 19.85
CA VAL A 114 -4.88 -11.77 18.79
C VAL A 114 -6.10 -12.55 19.28
N VAL A 115 -7.29 -12.02 19.07
CA VAL A 115 -8.54 -12.75 19.33
C VAL A 115 -8.90 -13.57 18.10
N GLY A 116 -9.27 -14.83 18.32
CA GLY A 116 -9.78 -15.71 17.28
C GLY A 116 -10.96 -16.55 17.75
N TYR A 117 -11.54 -17.30 16.83
CA TYR A 117 -12.67 -18.19 17.04
C TYR A 117 -12.34 -19.57 16.53
N THR A 118 -12.50 -20.60 17.36
CA THR A 118 -12.49 -21.98 16.87
C THR A 118 -13.71 -22.21 15.98
N LEU A 119 -13.69 -23.25 15.15
CA LEU A 119 -14.87 -23.65 14.36
C LEU A 119 -16.12 -23.87 15.22
N SER A 120 -15.96 -24.32 16.48
CA SER A 120 -17.10 -24.51 17.40
C SER A 120 -17.68 -23.19 17.94
N GLY A 121 -17.04 -22.04 17.64
CA GLY A 121 -17.46 -20.70 18.05
C GLY A 121 -16.82 -20.21 19.36
N ASP A 122 -15.92 -20.99 19.97
CA ASP A 122 -15.23 -20.57 21.19
C ASP A 122 -14.18 -19.50 20.89
N LYS A 123 -14.15 -18.43 21.69
CA LYS A 123 -13.09 -17.42 21.61
C LYS A 123 -11.78 -17.99 22.13
N VAL A 124 -10.72 -17.82 21.36
CA VAL A 124 -9.34 -18.16 21.73
C VAL A 124 -8.46 -16.92 21.65
N SER A 125 -7.33 -16.96 22.35
CA SER A 125 -6.32 -15.93 22.31
C SER A 125 -5.02 -16.53 21.78
N LEU A 126 -4.50 -15.96 20.70
CA LEU A 126 -3.21 -16.30 20.11
C LEU A 126 -2.19 -15.24 20.51
N ALA A 127 -0.92 -15.62 20.66
CA ALA A 127 0.16 -14.68 20.93
C ALA A 127 0.59 -13.97 19.64
N VAL A 128 0.95 -12.70 19.72
CA VAL A 128 1.39 -11.91 18.54
C VAL A 128 2.86 -12.23 18.19
N ASP A 129 3.68 -12.48 19.21
CA ASP A 129 5.11 -12.73 19.13
C ASP A 129 5.48 -14.21 18.89
N GLN A 130 4.48 -15.08 18.76
CA GLN A 130 4.67 -16.49 18.52
C GLN A 130 3.72 -16.98 17.43
N GLU A 131 4.28 -17.52 16.35
CA GLU A 131 3.52 -18.20 15.32
C GLU A 131 2.65 -19.32 15.93
N PRO A 132 1.35 -19.38 15.59
CA PRO A 132 0.46 -20.40 16.11
C PRO A 132 0.82 -21.78 15.54
N ASN A 133 0.59 -22.83 16.32
CA ASN A 133 0.75 -24.22 15.90
C ASN A 133 -0.52 -24.82 15.28
N VAL A 134 -1.52 -23.98 15.01
CA VAL A 134 -2.79 -24.32 14.36
C VAL A 134 -2.95 -23.44 13.12
N PRO A 135 -3.65 -23.91 12.08
CA PRO A 135 -3.96 -23.07 10.93
C PRO A 135 -4.85 -21.93 11.41
N VAL A 136 -4.61 -20.74 10.86
CA VAL A 136 -5.40 -19.55 11.16
C VAL A 136 -5.89 -18.95 9.85
N LEU A 137 -7.21 -18.89 9.69
CA LEU A 137 -7.82 -18.07 8.65
C LEU A 137 -7.91 -16.64 9.18
N VAL A 138 -7.11 -15.75 8.61
CA VAL A 138 -7.06 -14.35 9.03
C VAL A 138 -8.05 -13.56 8.18
N VAL A 139 -8.79 -12.66 8.84
CA VAL A 139 -9.68 -11.69 8.22
C VAL A 139 -9.11 -10.30 8.44
N ASP A 140 -8.96 -9.53 7.37
CA ASP A 140 -8.48 -8.18 7.48
C ASP A 140 -9.13 -7.22 6.49
N ASP A 141 -9.02 -5.93 6.76
CA ASP A 141 -9.58 -4.84 5.97
C ASP A 141 -8.53 -3.81 5.53
N ASN A 142 -7.24 -4.05 5.85
CA ASN A 142 -6.13 -3.14 5.56
C ASN A 142 -5.02 -3.76 4.69
N GLY A 143 -5.14 -5.04 4.31
CA GLY A 143 -4.18 -5.71 3.45
C GLY A 143 -4.24 -5.32 1.96
N TYR A 144 -3.94 -6.27 1.07
CA TYR A 144 -3.71 -6.08 -0.36
C TYR A 144 -4.75 -5.18 -1.07
N TYR A 145 -6.05 -5.43 -0.91
CA TYR A 145 -7.06 -4.62 -1.60
C TYR A 145 -7.19 -3.20 -1.05
N ALA A 146 -6.90 -2.99 0.24
CA ALA A 146 -6.87 -1.66 0.82
C ALA A 146 -5.66 -0.88 0.26
N MET A 147 -4.46 -1.47 0.26
CA MET A 147 -3.26 -0.90 -0.36
C MET A 147 -3.52 -0.51 -1.83
N LYS A 148 -4.16 -1.39 -2.60
CA LYS A 148 -4.48 -1.13 -4.01
C LYS A 148 -5.37 0.11 -4.21
N GLU A 149 -6.46 0.22 -3.46
CA GLU A 149 -7.31 1.41 -3.55
C GLU A 149 -6.61 2.66 -2.98
N SER A 150 -5.76 2.48 -1.97
CA SER A 150 -4.93 3.52 -1.37
C SER A 150 -3.91 4.11 -2.36
N VAL A 151 -3.15 3.28 -3.09
CA VAL A 151 -2.19 3.73 -4.11
C VAL A 151 -2.88 4.44 -5.27
N LYS A 152 -4.04 3.94 -5.69
CA LYS A 152 -4.88 4.61 -6.71
C LYS A 152 -5.38 5.97 -6.25
N LYS A 153 -5.80 6.07 -4.98
CA LYS A 153 -6.22 7.32 -4.35
C LYS A 153 -5.05 8.29 -4.19
N LEU A 154 -3.87 7.81 -3.82
CA LEU A 154 -2.64 8.59 -3.74
C LEU A 154 -2.32 9.23 -5.10
N ASN A 155 -2.27 8.45 -6.19
CA ASN A 155 -2.07 8.98 -7.54
C ASN A 155 -3.16 10.00 -7.93
N THR A 156 -4.42 9.75 -7.59
CA THR A 156 -5.51 10.71 -7.85
C THR A 156 -5.26 12.04 -7.14
N LEU A 157 -4.90 11.99 -5.85
CA LEU A 157 -4.61 13.18 -5.06
C LEU A 157 -3.35 13.91 -5.55
N LEU A 158 -2.28 13.19 -5.94
CA LEU A 158 -1.08 13.78 -6.56
C LEU A 158 -1.44 14.57 -7.82
N GLN A 159 -2.32 14.02 -8.67
CA GLN A 159 -2.81 14.70 -9.86
C GLN A 159 -3.65 15.94 -9.54
N GLU A 160 -4.59 15.82 -8.61
CA GLU A 160 -5.47 16.93 -8.18
C GLU A 160 -4.68 18.09 -7.59
N ASN A 161 -3.50 17.83 -7.03
CA ASN A 161 -2.65 18.83 -6.41
C ASN A 161 -1.43 19.22 -7.26
N GLY A 162 -1.37 18.80 -8.53
CA GLY A 162 -0.34 19.24 -9.47
C GLY A 162 1.06 18.66 -9.23
N LEU A 163 1.17 17.59 -8.45
CA LEU A 163 2.42 16.83 -8.25
C LEU A 163 2.57 15.67 -9.25
N GLN A 164 1.53 15.41 -10.03
CA GLN A 164 1.51 14.43 -11.10
C GLN A 164 0.74 15.02 -12.29
N ALA A 165 1.45 15.47 -13.31
CA ALA A 165 0.80 15.93 -14.53
C ALA A 165 0.12 14.74 -15.22
N LYS A 166 -1.15 14.91 -15.61
CA LYS A 166 -1.76 14.03 -16.60
C LYS A 166 -1.04 14.31 -17.90
N THR A 167 -0.19 13.39 -18.35
CA THR A 167 0.53 13.49 -19.62
C THR A 167 -0.47 13.57 -20.78
N SER A 168 -0.91 14.79 -21.08
CA SER A 168 -1.49 15.16 -22.38
C SER A 168 -0.35 15.61 -23.29
N HIS A 169 0.76 14.87 -23.31
CA HIS A 169 1.91 15.27 -24.10
C HIS A 169 1.85 14.58 -25.45
N THR A 170 1.30 15.32 -26.41
CA THR A 170 1.79 15.25 -27.77
C THR A 170 3.31 15.46 -27.67
N PRO A 171 4.14 14.50 -28.13
CA PRO A 171 5.57 14.61 -27.95
C PRO A 171 6.06 15.89 -28.62
N HIS A 172 6.68 16.79 -27.86
CA HIS A 172 7.45 17.90 -28.41
C HIS A 172 8.80 17.37 -28.95
N PHE A 173 8.73 16.44 -29.90
CA PHE A 173 9.80 16.13 -30.82
C PHE A 173 9.25 16.35 -32.23
N SER A 174 9.82 17.35 -32.89
CA SER A 174 9.71 17.71 -34.32
C SER A 174 8.65 16.97 -35.14
N ALA A 175 7.69 17.75 -35.65
CA ALA A 175 6.64 17.35 -36.58
C ALA A 175 7.09 16.33 -37.65
N GLN A 176 6.77 15.05 -37.44
CA GLN A 176 6.46 14.09 -38.49
C GLN A 176 5.71 12.88 -37.91
N ALA A 177 4.48 12.73 -38.42
CA ALA A 177 3.63 11.54 -38.44
C ALA A 177 2.96 11.06 -37.13
N ASN A 178 1.63 11.07 -37.18
CA ASN A 178 0.74 10.25 -36.36
C ASN A 178 1.10 8.77 -36.49
N GLU A 179 1.67 8.18 -35.44
CA GLU A 179 1.56 6.76 -35.10
C GLU A 179 1.42 6.69 -33.58
N ALA A 180 0.66 5.71 -33.07
CA ALA A 180 0.78 5.34 -31.66
C ALA A 180 2.26 5.00 -31.47
N THR A 181 3.00 5.84 -30.76
CA THR A 181 4.42 5.60 -30.53
C THR A 181 4.50 4.81 -29.24
N GLY A 182 5.17 3.65 -29.29
CA GLY A 182 5.51 2.91 -28.08
C GLY A 182 6.33 3.77 -27.11
N PHE A 183 6.60 3.25 -25.92
CA PHE A 183 7.36 4.01 -24.90
C PHE A 183 8.47 3.19 -24.27
N ASP A 184 9.54 3.88 -23.90
CA ASP A 184 10.60 3.30 -23.09
C ASP A 184 10.13 3.15 -21.65
N ALA A 185 10.49 2.03 -21.03
CA ALA A 185 10.21 1.70 -19.66
C ALA A 185 11.44 1.11 -18.96
N THR A 186 11.41 1.08 -17.63
CA THR A 186 12.30 0.23 -16.83
C THR A 186 11.45 -0.84 -16.15
N LYS A 187 11.86 -2.10 -16.36
CA LYS A 187 11.21 -3.28 -15.78
C LYS A 187 12.01 -3.77 -14.59
N LEU A 188 11.36 -3.93 -13.44
CA LEU A 188 11.90 -4.61 -12.26
C LEU A 188 11.85 -6.12 -12.51
N THR A 189 13.01 -6.76 -12.53
CA THR A 189 13.16 -8.19 -12.80
C THR A 189 13.45 -9.00 -11.55
N LYS A 190 14.05 -8.37 -10.53
CA LYS A 190 14.27 -8.97 -9.22
C LYS A 190 14.12 -7.91 -8.12
N VAL A 191 13.56 -8.29 -6.98
CA VAL A 191 13.64 -7.50 -5.76
C VAL A 191 13.70 -8.41 -4.53
N ASN A 192 14.42 -7.95 -3.52
CA ASN A 192 14.56 -8.57 -2.22
C ASN A 192 14.62 -7.47 -1.15
N VAL A 193 13.95 -7.67 -0.02
CA VAL A 193 13.93 -6.75 1.13
C VAL A 193 14.36 -7.51 2.38
N ASN A 194 15.29 -6.97 3.17
CA ASN A 194 15.85 -7.65 4.34
C ASN A 194 14.93 -7.63 5.57
N ASN A 195 14.07 -6.62 5.69
CA ASN A 195 13.14 -6.52 6.81
C ASN A 195 11.85 -5.81 6.40
N VAL A 196 10.72 -6.45 6.70
CA VAL A 196 9.35 -5.92 6.52
C VAL A 196 8.61 -5.77 7.87
N ARG A 197 9.29 -5.98 9.01
CA ARG A 197 8.81 -5.73 10.39
C ARG A 197 7.43 -6.27 10.83
N GLU A 198 6.71 -7.05 10.04
CA GLU A 198 5.35 -7.47 10.41
C GLU A 198 5.25 -8.70 11.34
N PRO A 199 4.26 -8.73 12.26
CA PRO A 199 3.86 -9.95 12.97
C PRO A 199 3.13 -10.94 12.05
N TRP A 200 3.11 -12.22 12.43
CA TRP A 200 2.50 -13.31 11.63
C TRP A 200 1.03 -13.08 11.25
N ILE A 201 0.31 -12.27 12.03
CA ILE A 201 -1.12 -12.00 11.85
C ILE A 201 -1.40 -10.97 10.74
N LYS A 202 -0.43 -10.14 10.34
CA LYS A 202 -0.60 -9.17 9.23
C LYS A 202 -0.39 -9.80 7.86
N GLY A 203 0.37 -10.89 7.81
CA GLY A 203 0.47 -11.72 6.61
C GLY A 203 1.59 -11.25 5.69
N ALA A 204 1.22 -10.91 4.46
CA ALA A 204 2.15 -10.49 3.41
C ALA A 204 2.28 -8.97 3.43
N ALA A 205 3.50 -8.44 3.43
CA ALA A 205 3.68 -6.99 3.46
C ALA A 205 3.12 -6.30 2.21
N GLU A 206 2.34 -5.24 2.41
CA GLU A 206 1.76 -4.44 1.33
C GLU A 206 2.71 -3.33 0.86
N VAL A 207 3.70 -3.67 0.03
CA VAL A 207 4.67 -2.66 -0.45
C VAL A 207 4.18 -1.92 -1.69
N TYR A 208 4.44 -0.62 -1.73
CA TYR A 208 4.37 0.20 -2.93
C TYR A 208 5.63 1.06 -3.08
N SER A 209 5.84 1.57 -4.29
CA SER A 209 6.93 2.50 -4.56
C SER A 209 6.40 3.87 -4.96
N VAL A 210 7.14 4.92 -4.60
CA VAL A 210 6.95 6.29 -5.07
C VAL A 210 8.15 6.64 -5.95
N VAL A 211 7.91 6.79 -7.25
CA VAL A 211 8.91 7.22 -8.21
C VAL A 211 8.85 8.74 -8.33
N THR A 212 9.97 9.40 -8.07
CA THR A 212 10.11 10.85 -8.12
C THR A 212 10.98 11.25 -9.31
N GLY A 213 10.48 12.20 -10.08
CA GLY A 213 11.17 12.75 -11.22
C GLY A 213 10.77 14.21 -11.43
N VAL A 214 11.14 14.73 -12.60
CA VAL A 214 10.80 16.08 -13.01
C VAL A 214 10.34 16.15 -14.46
N LEU A 215 9.48 17.12 -14.74
CA LEU A 215 9.12 17.58 -16.07
C LEU A 215 9.99 18.79 -16.46
N SER A 216 9.87 19.23 -17.72
CA SER A 216 10.53 20.41 -18.26
C SER A 216 10.32 21.62 -17.34
N GLY A 217 11.41 22.33 -17.05
CA GLY A 217 11.37 23.44 -16.07
C GLY A 217 11.54 23.01 -14.62
N ASN A 218 11.85 21.74 -14.37
CA ASN A 218 12.00 21.12 -13.04
C ASN A 218 10.70 21.12 -12.23
N GLU A 219 9.56 20.99 -12.88
CA GLU A 219 8.29 20.75 -12.20
C GLU A 219 8.26 19.31 -11.65
N PRO A 220 7.76 19.08 -10.42
CA PRO A 220 7.73 17.75 -9.81
C PRO A 220 6.81 16.80 -10.57
N GLN A 221 7.26 15.56 -10.76
CA GLN A 221 6.43 14.45 -11.21
C GLN A 221 6.61 13.28 -10.26
N ILE A 222 5.53 12.90 -9.57
CA ILE A 222 5.52 11.84 -8.57
C ILE A 222 4.48 10.81 -8.94
N ILE A 223 4.86 9.54 -8.99
CA ILE A 223 3.96 8.43 -9.37
C ILE A 223 4.12 7.30 -8.36
N ALA A 224 3.00 6.84 -7.81
CA ALA A 224 2.98 5.66 -6.93
C ALA A 224 2.67 4.39 -7.74
N VAL A 225 3.42 3.31 -7.49
CA VAL A 225 3.31 2.02 -8.18
C VAL A 225 3.23 0.90 -7.14
N GLU A 226 2.17 0.11 -7.20
CA GLU A 226 1.97 -1.07 -6.34
C GLU A 226 3.07 -2.12 -6.57
N MET A 227 3.53 -2.78 -5.50
CA MET A 227 4.48 -3.89 -5.54
C MET A 227 3.92 -5.11 -4.78
N PRO A 228 2.80 -5.68 -5.25
CA PRO A 228 1.94 -6.58 -4.47
C PRO A 228 2.47 -8.01 -4.30
N TYR A 229 3.77 -8.19 -4.52
CA TYR A 229 4.46 -9.47 -4.45
C TYR A 229 5.55 -9.45 -3.38
N LEU A 230 5.77 -8.32 -2.69
CA LEU A 230 6.81 -8.20 -1.68
C LEU A 230 6.35 -8.70 -0.31
N ASP A 231 5.93 -9.95 -0.26
CA ASP A 231 5.20 -10.50 0.88
C ASP A 231 6.08 -10.78 2.11
N TYR A 232 7.35 -11.16 1.89
CA TYR A 232 8.22 -11.72 2.92
C TYR A 232 9.64 -11.16 2.84
N LYS A 233 10.21 -10.88 4.01
CA LYS A 233 11.64 -10.55 4.13
C LYS A 233 12.53 -11.67 3.61
N GLU A 234 13.71 -11.29 3.16
CA GLU A 234 14.79 -12.15 2.66
C GLU A 234 14.38 -13.07 1.50
N THR A 235 13.24 -12.82 0.86
CA THR A 235 12.75 -13.58 -0.29
C THR A 235 13.09 -12.88 -1.60
N ASN A 236 13.56 -13.64 -2.60
CA ASN A 236 13.79 -13.10 -3.94
C ASN A 236 12.50 -13.22 -4.76
N TYR A 237 11.96 -12.07 -5.17
CA TYR A 237 10.81 -12.00 -6.07
C TYR A 237 11.26 -11.64 -7.48
N TYR A 238 10.54 -12.16 -8.48
CA TYR A 238 10.87 -11.99 -9.91
C TYR A 238 9.67 -11.44 -10.70
N PRO A 239 9.24 -10.20 -10.42
CA PRO A 239 7.92 -9.72 -10.83
C PRO A 239 7.79 -9.44 -12.33
N ASN A 240 8.90 -9.12 -13.02
CA ASN A 240 8.87 -8.67 -14.42
C ASN A 240 7.88 -7.50 -14.65
N GLN A 241 7.75 -6.62 -13.66
CA GLN A 241 6.81 -5.49 -13.66
C GLN A 241 7.48 -4.23 -14.21
N ILE A 242 6.77 -3.46 -15.03
CA ILE A 242 7.19 -2.09 -15.37
C ILE A 242 6.98 -1.20 -14.16
N VAL A 243 8.06 -0.62 -13.64
CA VAL A 243 8.04 0.27 -12.46
C VAL A 243 8.29 1.73 -12.83
N ILE A 244 8.92 1.99 -13.97
CA ILE A 244 9.11 3.35 -14.49
C ILE A 244 8.63 3.38 -15.94
N ASN A 245 7.63 4.22 -16.21
CA ASN A 245 7.25 4.61 -17.56
C ASN A 245 7.96 5.93 -17.91
N TRP A 246 8.90 5.91 -18.85
CA TRP A 246 9.68 7.09 -19.22
C TRP A 246 8.91 8.11 -20.06
N SER A 247 7.68 7.82 -20.49
CA SER A 247 6.82 8.86 -21.09
C SER A 247 6.26 9.84 -20.06
N GLU A 248 6.35 9.51 -18.77
CA GLU A 248 5.85 10.36 -17.69
C GLU A 248 6.86 11.41 -17.21
N TYR A 249 8.13 11.32 -17.66
CA TYR A 249 9.23 12.17 -17.19
C TYR A 249 9.97 12.77 -18.38
N ASP A 250 10.34 14.05 -18.30
CA ASP A 250 11.12 14.70 -19.37
C ASP A 250 12.62 14.44 -19.24
N TYR A 251 13.07 14.14 -18.02
CA TYR A 251 14.47 13.84 -17.74
C TYR A 251 14.73 12.35 -17.63
N ARG A 252 15.98 11.97 -17.90
CA ARG A 252 16.41 10.57 -18.03
C ARG A 252 16.83 9.93 -16.70
N VAL A 253 16.40 10.50 -15.58
CA VAL A 253 16.76 10.05 -14.24
C VAL A 253 15.57 10.22 -13.32
N VAL A 254 15.38 9.29 -12.39
CA VAL A 254 14.37 9.31 -11.32
C VAL A 254 14.98 8.75 -10.04
N ASP A 255 14.38 9.03 -8.89
CA ASP A 255 14.57 8.21 -7.69
C ASP A 255 13.34 7.33 -7.47
N MET A 256 13.52 6.20 -6.79
CA MET A 256 12.43 5.31 -6.41
C MET A 256 12.51 5.04 -4.91
N LEU A 257 11.45 5.38 -4.20
CA LEU A 257 11.28 5.15 -2.77
C LEU A 257 10.34 3.97 -2.57
N MET A 258 10.62 3.08 -1.64
CA MET A 258 9.73 1.97 -1.28
C MET A 258 9.13 2.23 0.10
N TYR A 259 7.83 1.96 0.23
CA TYR A 259 7.06 2.10 1.46
C TYR A 259 6.21 0.86 1.66
N GLU A 260 6.10 0.43 2.90
CA GLU A 260 5.11 -0.54 3.35
C GLU A 260 3.82 0.20 3.67
N HIS A 261 2.67 -0.34 3.25
CA HIS A 261 1.38 0.25 3.52
C HIS A 261 0.88 -0.17 4.90
N ASP A 262 0.41 0.81 5.67
CA ASP A 262 -0.24 0.56 6.95
C ASP A 262 -1.61 1.22 7.10
N SER A 263 -2.37 0.75 8.08
CA SER A 263 -3.82 1.03 8.17
C SER A 263 -4.20 2.47 8.54
N GLY A 264 -3.24 3.26 9.03
CA GLY A 264 -3.46 4.63 9.51
C GLY A 264 -3.24 5.74 8.48
N THR A 265 -2.69 5.45 7.30
CA THR A 265 -2.22 6.50 6.39
C THR A 265 -3.33 7.39 5.87
N ASN A 266 -3.36 8.64 6.35
CA ASN A 266 -4.25 9.66 5.83
C ASN A 266 -3.65 10.28 4.55
N TYR A 267 -3.89 9.64 3.41
CA TYR A 267 -3.38 10.09 2.10
C TYR A 267 -3.67 11.55 1.75
N LYS A 268 -4.77 12.13 2.27
CA LYS A 268 -5.05 13.55 2.07
C LYS A 268 -4.06 14.41 2.84
N THR A 269 -3.80 14.07 4.10
CA THR A 269 -2.79 14.75 4.93
C THR A 269 -1.40 14.54 4.33
N LEU A 270 -1.08 13.32 3.89
CA LEU A 270 0.18 13.01 3.24
C LEU A 270 0.37 13.87 1.98
N VAL A 271 -0.58 13.88 1.05
CA VAL A 271 -0.45 14.70 -0.17
C VAL A 271 -0.41 16.19 0.16
N GLN A 272 -1.14 16.65 1.18
CA GLN A 272 -1.01 18.04 1.63
C GLN A 272 0.39 18.35 2.18
N ALA A 273 1.00 17.43 2.93
CA ALA A 273 2.37 17.54 3.39
C ALA A 273 3.35 17.53 2.21
N LEU A 274 3.16 16.65 1.21
CA LEU A 274 3.95 16.61 -0.02
C LEU A 274 3.83 17.92 -0.81
N VAL A 275 2.63 18.47 -0.96
CA VAL A 275 2.40 19.75 -1.65
C VAL A 275 3.07 20.90 -0.90
N ALA A 276 2.95 20.94 0.43
CA ALA A 276 3.62 21.93 1.24
C ALA A 276 5.14 21.79 1.12
N ALA A 277 5.67 20.58 1.29
CA ALA A 277 7.09 20.30 1.21
C ALA A 277 7.66 20.64 -0.17
N VAL A 278 7.06 20.16 -1.26
CA VAL A 278 7.53 20.45 -2.63
C VAL A 278 7.30 21.93 -2.99
N GLY A 279 6.21 22.55 -2.54
CA GLY A 279 5.91 23.96 -2.76
C GLY A 279 6.85 24.93 -2.02
N GLU A 280 7.33 24.56 -0.83
CA GLU A 280 8.31 25.33 -0.05
C GLU A 280 9.68 25.43 -0.73
N ALA A 281 10.00 24.54 -1.68
CA ALA A 281 11.24 24.61 -2.46
C ALA A 281 11.34 25.89 -3.30
N GLY A 282 10.20 26.56 -3.54
CA GLY A 282 10.11 27.57 -4.58
C GLY A 282 10.28 26.93 -5.96
N SER A 283 10.51 27.75 -6.99
CA SER A 283 10.79 27.21 -8.32
C SER A 283 12.15 26.50 -8.32
N LEU A 284 12.15 25.21 -8.62
CA LEU A 284 13.38 24.45 -8.92
C LEU A 284 13.94 24.80 -10.30
N ALA A 285 13.35 25.75 -11.04
CA ALA A 285 13.81 26.13 -12.37
C ALA A 285 15.29 26.55 -12.36
N GLY A 286 16.04 26.03 -13.33
CA GLY A 286 17.48 26.31 -13.48
C GLY A 286 18.40 25.43 -12.63
N TRP A 287 17.85 24.58 -11.74
CA TRP A 287 18.63 23.54 -11.07
C TRP A 287 19.07 22.46 -12.07
N PRO A 288 20.23 21.81 -11.86
CA PRO A 288 20.52 20.54 -12.52
C PRO A 288 19.41 19.54 -12.23
N PRO A 289 18.88 18.80 -13.22
CA PRO A 289 17.74 17.91 -13.03
C PRO A 289 17.94 16.87 -11.93
N SER A 290 19.12 16.27 -11.83
CA SER A 290 19.44 15.32 -10.76
C SER A 290 19.39 15.94 -9.37
N SER A 291 19.77 17.21 -9.23
CA SER A 291 19.66 17.94 -7.96
C SER A 291 18.22 18.30 -7.61
N ALA A 292 17.41 18.65 -8.60
CA ALA A 292 15.98 18.89 -8.41
C ALA A 292 15.25 17.62 -7.95
N ILE A 293 15.57 16.47 -8.55
CA ILE A 293 15.02 15.16 -8.18
C ILE A 293 15.39 14.82 -6.74
N ALA A 294 16.67 14.90 -6.38
CA ALA A 294 17.12 14.62 -5.02
C ALA A 294 16.43 15.51 -3.97
N GLU A 295 16.20 16.79 -4.29
CA GLU A 295 15.48 17.72 -3.41
C GLU A 295 14.00 17.35 -3.24
N ILE A 296 13.32 16.98 -4.33
CA ILE A 296 11.95 16.46 -4.28
C ILE A 296 11.92 15.19 -3.43
N THR A 297 12.85 14.27 -3.64
CA THR A 297 12.96 13.02 -2.89
C THR A 297 13.11 13.26 -1.39
N ASN A 298 14.01 14.14 -0.97
CA ASN A 298 14.20 14.48 0.45
C ASN A 298 12.93 15.08 1.06
N ARG A 299 12.18 15.87 0.29
CA ARG A 299 10.91 16.47 0.73
C ARG A 299 9.79 15.45 0.81
N VAL A 300 9.77 14.46 -0.09
CA VAL A 300 8.85 13.32 -0.02
C VAL A 300 9.11 12.54 1.27
N ILE A 301 10.37 12.17 1.52
CA ILE A 301 10.76 11.46 2.75
C ILE A 301 10.38 12.27 4.00
N ALA A 302 10.63 13.58 4.02
CA ALA A 302 10.31 14.43 5.18
C ALA A 302 8.81 14.71 5.38
N ALA A 303 8.00 14.54 4.34
CA ALA A 303 6.54 14.72 4.41
C ALA A 303 5.81 13.43 4.81
N MET A 304 6.48 12.28 4.69
CA MET A 304 5.97 11.04 5.24
C MET A 304 5.94 11.13 6.77
N PRO A 305 4.88 10.67 7.44
CA PRO A 305 4.80 10.69 8.90
C PRO A 305 6.02 9.99 9.54
N ASP A 306 6.63 10.60 10.55
CA ASP A 306 7.63 9.91 11.38
C ASP A 306 6.92 8.80 12.18
N SER A 307 7.16 7.55 11.80
CA SER A 307 6.53 6.30 12.27
C SER A 307 6.79 5.92 13.74
N VAL A 308 6.74 6.86 14.69
CA VAL A 308 7.06 6.55 16.09
C VAL A 308 5.80 6.38 16.97
N PHE A 309 4.61 6.78 16.52
CA PHE A 309 3.40 6.72 17.38
C PHE A 309 2.07 6.45 16.65
N VAL A 310 2.10 6.13 15.36
CA VAL A 310 0.92 5.79 14.56
C VAL A 310 1.32 4.69 13.58
N ASP A 311 0.42 3.74 13.40
CA ASP A 311 0.38 2.71 12.35
C ASP A 311 0.28 3.37 10.96
N ASP A 312 1.36 4.01 10.51
CA ASP A 312 1.47 4.81 9.27
C ASP A 312 2.54 4.18 8.35
N ASP A 313 2.39 4.35 7.03
CA ASP A 313 3.25 3.71 6.00
C ASP A 313 4.77 3.78 6.33
N ASP A 314 5.39 2.62 6.47
CA ASP A 314 6.79 2.49 6.92
C ASP A 314 7.79 2.65 5.76
N PHE A 315 8.82 3.47 5.94
CA PHE A 315 9.86 3.67 4.93
C PHE A 315 10.78 2.44 4.83
N VAL A 316 10.81 1.80 3.66
CA VAL A 316 11.59 0.57 3.41
C VAL A 316 13.01 0.91 2.94
N ASP A 317 13.16 1.62 1.82
CA ASP A 317 14.45 2.04 1.26
C ASP A 317 14.28 3.07 0.12
N ALA A 318 15.40 3.69 -0.30
CA ALA A 318 15.48 4.62 -1.42
C ALA A 318 16.56 4.21 -2.43
N CYS A 319 16.17 4.10 -3.69
CA CYS A 319 17.06 3.75 -4.80
C CYS A 319 17.25 5.02 -5.67
N TYR A 320 18.37 5.71 -5.47
CA TYR A 320 18.63 7.02 -6.08
C TYR A 320 19.21 6.91 -7.50
N THR A 321 18.89 7.91 -8.33
CA THR A 321 19.52 8.16 -9.63
C THR A 321 19.41 6.97 -10.60
N LEU A 322 18.20 6.43 -10.73
CA LEU A 322 17.88 5.40 -11.71
C LEU A 322 17.78 6.04 -13.10
N GLU A 323 18.71 5.71 -13.99
CA GLU A 323 18.81 6.26 -15.35
C GLU A 323 18.02 5.49 -16.43
N ARG A 324 17.44 6.23 -17.39
CA ARG A 324 16.75 5.67 -18.58
C ARG A 324 17.69 4.89 -19.49
N GLY A 325 17.33 3.63 -19.75
CA GLY A 325 18.07 2.75 -20.65
C GLY A 325 19.25 2.03 -19.99
N LYS A 326 19.38 2.11 -18.65
CA LYS A 326 20.42 1.43 -17.89
C LYS A 326 19.86 0.16 -17.23
N SER A 327 20.65 -0.91 -17.28
CA SER A 327 20.39 -2.13 -16.51
C SER A 327 21.06 -2.06 -15.15
N TYR A 328 20.41 -2.64 -14.15
CA TYR A 328 20.90 -2.76 -12.79
C TYR A 328 20.84 -4.24 -12.40
N THR A 329 21.91 -4.75 -11.81
CA THR A 329 21.98 -6.13 -11.34
C THR A 329 22.39 -6.10 -9.89
N ASP A 330 21.54 -6.65 -9.02
CA ASP A 330 21.72 -6.68 -7.57
C ASP A 330 22.16 -5.31 -7.03
N PHE A 331 21.46 -4.26 -7.49
CA PHE A 331 21.69 -2.90 -7.07
C PHE A 331 21.14 -2.72 -5.67
N HIS A 332 22.03 -2.37 -4.75
CA HIS A 332 21.70 -2.06 -3.37
C HIS A 332 21.15 -0.63 -3.28
N CYS A 333 19.98 -0.50 -2.67
CA CYS A 333 19.40 0.80 -2.35
C CYS A 333 20.12 1.41 -1.13
N SER A 334 19.80 2.66 -0.80
CA SER A 334 20.61 3.51 0.05
C SER A 334 20.82 2.96 1.47
N ALA A 335 19.80 2.33 2.05
CA ALA A 335 19.86 1.78 3.41
C ALA A 335 20.35 0.33 3.43
N ASP A 336 20.63 -0.28 2.27
CA ASP A 336 20.95 -1.69 2.12
C ASP A 336 19.83 -2.62 2.64
N ASN A 337 18.59 -2.11 2.71
CA ASN A 337 17.42 -2.91 3.06
C ASN A 337 16.82 -3.56 1.82
N ALA A 338 16.83 -2.86 0.67
CA ALA A 338 16.34 -3.38 -0.60
C ALA A 338 17.47 -3.61 -1.61
N VAL A 339 17.41 -4.76 -2.31
CA VAL A 339 18.29 -5.12 -3.43
C VAL A 339 17.45 -5.42 -4.66
N ILE A 340 17.72 -4.72 -5.76
CA ILE A 340 16.91 -4.78 -6.99
C ILE A 340 17.72 -5.14 -8.23
N SER A 341 17.10 -5.84 -9.17
CA SER A 341 17.58 -5.93 -10.55
C SER A 341 16.54 -5.34 -11.49
N MET A 342 17.00 -4.54 -12.45
CA MET A 342 16.14 -3.88 -13.43
C MET A 342 16.76 -3.92 -14.81
N GLU A 343 15.91 -3.91 -15.83
CA GLU A 343 16.34 -3.80 -17.22
C GLU A 343 15.48 -2.81 -18.02
N PRO A 344 16.06 -2.17 -19.06
CA PRO A 344 15.28 -1.42 -20.03
C PRO A 344 14.26 -2.30 -20.73
N PHE A 345 13.08 -1.76 -20.97
CA PHE A 345 12.02 -2.42 -21.71
C PHE A 345 11.37 -1.41 -22.66
N PHE A 346 10.94 -1.86 -23.84
CA PHE A 346 10.17 -1.03 -24.77
C PHE A 346 8.76 -1.62 -24.88
N VAL A 347 7.75 -0.78 -24.64
CA VAL A 347 6.35 -1.14 -24.83
C VAL A 347 5.97 -0.75 -26.24
N GLU A 348 5.75 -1.76 -27.08
CA GLU A 348 5.29 -1.57 -28.45
C GLU A 348 3.89 -0.90 -28.48
N PRO A 349 3.59 -0.11 -29.52
CA PRO A 349 2.25 0.41 -29.71
C PRO A 349 1.25 -0.69 -30.09
N ASN A 350 -0.03 -0.46 -29.78
CA ASN A 350 -1.15 -1.39 -30.03
C ASN A 350 -1.48 -1.59 -31.52
#